data_AF-A0A0B8Q8F1-F1
#
_entry.id   AF-A0A0B8Q8F1-F1
#
_cell.length_a   1.000
_cell.length_b   1.000
_cell.length_c   1.000
_cell.angle_alpha   90.00
_cell.angle_beta   90.00
_cell.angle_gamma   90.00
#
_symmetry.space_group_name_H-M   'P 1'
#
loop_
_entity.id
_entity.type
_entity.pdbx_description
1 polymer ?
#
loop_
_entity_poly.entity_id
_entity_poly.type
_entity_poly.pdbx_seq_one_letter_code
_entity_poly.pdbx_strand_id
1 'polypeptide(L)'
;MKIRFSKKSPGRVTLVGAGPGDPDLLTVKALRAIEQAECIVFDNLVSQEIRALFPEKARCLFVGKSKGAHSSTQDEINQLLLDLALSGTNVCRVKGGDSFVFGRGGEEMLLMAQKNISVDVIPGITAASGCTSYANLPLTHRGVAQAVPSLPPTATKRSQSIGKHWQNSTRRW
;
A
#
# COMPACT_ATOMS: atom_id res chain seq x y z
N MET A 1 16.77 28.61 31.81
CA MET A 1 15.94 27.38 31.74
C MET A 1 15.99 26.86 30.31
N LYS A 2 16.78 25.81 30.01
CA LYS A 2 16.86 25.23 28.65
C LYS A 2 15.73 24.21 28.49
N ILE A 3 14.69 24.56 27.74
CA ILE A 3 13.61 23.64 27.37
C ILE A 3 14.24 22.57 26.45
N ARG A 4 14.35 21.34 26.94
CA ARG A 4 14.73 20.18 26.13
C ARG A 4 13.49 19.69 25.39
N PHE A 5 13.36 20.01 24.11
CA PHE A 5 12.43 19.28 23.25
C PHE A 5 12.97 17.87 23.05
N SER A 6 12.26 16.87 23.58
CA SER A 6 12.53 15.46 23.27
C SER A 6 12.25 15.25 21.79
N LYS A 7 13.28 14.96 21.00
CA LYS A 7 13.13 14.67 19.58
C LYS A 7 12.48 13.28 19.48
N LYS A 8 11.18 13.22 19.22
CA LYS A 8 10.45 11.97 19.04
C LYS A 8 11.12 11.17 17.91
N SER A 9 11.33 9.87 18.11
CA SER A 9 11.83 9.00 17.05
C SER A 9 10.86 9.02 15.86
N PRO A 10 11.34 8.92 14.62
CA PRO A 10 10.45 8.78 13.47
C PRO A 10 9.50 7.60 13.67
N GLY A 11 8.27 7.76 13.16
CA GLY A 11 7.29 6.69 13.08
C GLY A 11 7.62 5.73 11.94
N ARG A 12 6.79 4.70 11.80
CA ARG A 12 6.90 3.73 10.70
C ARG A 12 5.75 3.90 9.70
N VAL A 13 6.00 3.45 8.48
CA VAL A 13 4.95 3.29 7.45
C VAL A 13 4.67 1.82 7.25
N THR A 14 3.41 1.42 7.26
CA THR A 14 2.99 0.05 6.90
C THR A 14 2.17 0.12 5.61
N LEU A 15 2.70 -0.45 4.52
CA LEU A 15 1.98 -0.59 3.26
C LEU A 15 1.09 -1.84 3.33
N VAL A 16 -0.22 -1.65 3.25
CA VAL A 16 -1.22 -2.72 3.40
C VAL A 16 -1.99 -2.91 2.10
N GLY A 17 -1.91 -4.12 1.55
CA GLY A 17 -2.84 -4.57 0.52
C GLY A 17 -4.20 -4.92 1.12
N ALA A 18 -5.23 -4.19 0.70
CA ALA A 18 -6.59 -4.30 1.24
C ALA A 18 -7.42 -5.43 0.60
N GLY A 19 -6.91 -6.08 -0.44
CA GLY A 19 -7.71 -7.03 -1.20
C GLY A 19 -8.60 -6.36 -2.27
N PRO A 20 -9.40 -7.13 -3.00
CA PRO A 20 -10.18 -6.64 -4.15
C PRO A 20 -11.43 -5.83 -3.77
N GLY A 21 -11.82 -5.79 -2.49
CA GLY A 21 -12.94 -5.00 -2.00
C GLY A 21 -13.71 -5.66 -0.86
N ASP A 22 -13.81 -6.99 -0.87
CA ASP A 22 -14.46 -7.75 0.21
C ASP A 22 -13.60 -7.69 1.50
N PRO A 23 -14.15 -7.22 2.64
CA PRO A 23 -13.44 -7.21 3.91
C PRO A 23 -12.94 -8.58 4.38
N ASP A 24 -13.62 -9.68 4.02
CA ASP A 24 -13.21 -11.04 4.41
C ASP A 24 -11.96 -11.52 3.68
N LEU A 25 -11.56 -10.80 2.62
CA LEU A 25 -10.30 -11.03 1.91
C LEU A 25 -9.12 -10.22 2.46
N LEU A 26 -9.35 -9.41 3.51
CA LEU A 26 -8.25 -8.85 4.27
C LEU A 26 -7.46 -9.96 4.94
N THR A 27 -6.13 -9.87 4.86
CA THR A 27 -5.31 -10.75 5.68
C THR A 27 -5.47 -10.37 7.15
N VAL A 28 -5.35 -11.36 8.05
CA VAL A 28 -5.38 -11.11 9.50
C VAL A 28 -4.32 -10.07 9.93
N LYS A 29 -3.17 -10.05 9.25
CA LYS A 29 -2.11 -9.07 9.50
C LYS A 29 -2.53 -7.66 9.03
N ALA A 30 -3.22 -7.54 7.90
CA ALA A 30 -3.73 -6.27 7.38
C ALA A 30 -4.76 -5.66 8.33
N LEU A 31 -5.74 -6.45 8.79
CA LEU A 31 -6.74 -5.99 9.76
C LEU A 31 -6.09 -5.45 11.03
N ARG A 32 -5.17 -6.22 11.63
CA ARG A 32 -4.44 -5.79 12.84
C ARG A 32 -3.65 -4.50 12.62
N ALA A 33 -3.03 -4.31 11.46
CA ALA A 33 -2.30 -3.09 11.14
C ALA A 33 -3.24 -1.88 11.00
N ILE A 34 -4.43 -2.06 10.40
CA ILE A 34 -5.46 -1.04 10.28
C ILE A 34 -5.97 -0.63 11.68
N GLU A 35 -6.32 -1.60 12.53
CA GLU A 35 -6.84 -1.35 13.89
C GLU A 35 -5.86 -0.62 14.81
N GLN A 36 -4.55 -0.82 14.59
CA GLN A 36 -3.48 -0.25 15.40
C GLN A 36 -2.96 1.09 14.85
N ALA A 37 -3.41 1.52 13.66
CA ALA A 37 -2.91 2.72 13.00
C ALA A 37 -3.25 4.00 13.80
N GLU A 38 -2.31 4.93 13.87
CA GLU A 38 -2.56 6.29 14.35
C GLU A 38 -3.08 7.19 13.23
N CYS A 39 -2.57 6.97 12.01
CA CYS A 39 -2.98 7.64 10.79
C CYS A 39 -3.16 6.63 9.67
N ILE A 40 -4.28 6.71 8.94
CA ILE A 40 -4.57 5.87 7.78
C ILE A 40 -4.57 6.73 6.53
N VAL A 41 -3.75 6.37 5.55
CA VAL A 41 -3.73 7.01 4.23
C VAL A 41 -4.28 6.02 3.20
N PHE A 42 -5.36 6.38 2.50
CA PHE A 42 -6.06 5.46 1.60
C PHE A 42 -6.50 6.13 0.31
N ASP A 43 -6.71 5.34 -0.74
CA ASP A 43 -7.19 5.82 -2.04
C ASP A 43 -8.56 5.23 -2.40
N ASN A 44 -9.04 5.57 -3.60
CA ASN A 44 -10.39 5.25 -4.06
C ASN A 44 -10.64 3.75 -4.28
N LEU A 45 -9.59 2.92 -4.35
CA LEU A 45 -9.76 1.47 -4.57
C LEU A 45 -10.02 0.71 -3.26
N VAL A 46 -9.93 1.37 -2.11
CA VAL A 46 -10.33 0.78 -0.83
C VAL A 46 -11.84 0.93 -0.68
N SER A 47 -12.54 -0.20 -0.58
CA SER A 47 -14.01 -0.27 -0.51
C SER A 47 -14.56 0.44 0.73
N GLN A 48 -15.85 0.79 0.71
CA GLN A 48 -16.49 1.46 1.84
C GLN A 48 -16.58 0.54 3.05
N GLU A 49 -16.80 -0.75 2.81
CA GLU A 49 -16.90 -1.80 3.80
C GLU A 49 -15.57 -2.01 4.53
N ILE A 50 -14.43 -1.99 3.81
CA ILE A 50 -13.10 -2.01 4.44
C ILE A 50 -12.85 -0.72 5.22
N ARG A 51 -13.24 0.44 4.68
CA ARG A 51 -13.10 1.74 5.37
C ARG A 51 -13.93 1.80 6.66
N ALA A 52 -15.03 1.07 6.75
CA ALA A 52 -15.84 0.97 7.96
C ALA A 52 -15.11 0.24 9.11
N LEU A 53 -14.04 -0.50 8.81
CA LEU A 53 -13.17 -1.14 9.81
C LEU A 53 -12.09 -0.20 10.35
N PHE A 54 -11.98 1.03 9.82
CA PHE A 54 -10.99 1.98 10.30
C PHE A 54 -11.34 2.43 11.71
N PRO A 55 -10.39 2.42 12.65
CA PRO A 55 -10.68 2.79 14.03
C PRO A 55 -11.00 4.28 14.12
N GLU A 56 -12.02 4.64 14.89
CA GLU A 56 -12.50 6.03 15.03
C GLU A 56 -11.42 7.00 15.53
N LYS A 57 -10.46 6.49 16.32
CA LYS A 57 -9.34 7.26 16.85
C LYS A 57 -8.24 7.57 15.82
N ALA A 58 -8.22 6.88 14.68
CA ALA A 58 -7.20 7.10 13.66
C ALA A 58 -7.56 8.29 12.78
N ARG A 59 -6.58 9.15 12.52
CA ARG A 59 -6.72 10.20 11.51
C ARG A 59 -6.75 9.56 10.11
N CYS A 60 -7.84 9.73 9.38
CA CYS A 60 -8.00 9.15 8.04
C CYS A 60 -7.79 10.21 6.95
N LEU A 61 -6.88 9.96 6.02
CA LEU A 61 -6.49 10.85 4.93
C LEU A 61 -6.73 10.18 3.58
N PHE A 62 -7.61 10.77 2.77
CA PHE A 62 -7.89 10.30 1.42
C PHE A 62 -6.93 10.96 0.42
N VAL A 63 -6.31 10.15 -0.44
CA VAL A 63 -5.35 10.60 -1.47
C VAL A 63 -5.75 10.23 -2.90
N GLY A 64 -7.01 9.80 -3.10
CA GLY A 64 -7.52 9.40 -4.42
C GLY A 64 -8.03 10.56 -5.29
N LYS A 65 -8.44 10.22 -6.51
CA LYS A 65 -9.09 11.15 -7.44
C LYS A 65 -10.58 11.31 -7.08
N SER A 66 -10.93 12.36 -6.37
CA SER A 66 -12.33 12.80 -6.33
C SER A 66 -12.70 13.42 -7.68
N LYS A 67 -13.84 13.05 -8.27
CA LYS A 67 -14.35 13.69 -9.50
C LYS A 67 -14.42 15.21 -9.28
N GLY A 68 -13.60 15.98 -10.00
CA GLY A 68 -13.56 17.45 -9.94
C GLY A 68 -12.47 18.09 -9.08
N ALA A 69 -11.63 17.31 -8.39
CA ALA A 69 -10.51 17.83 -7.59
C ALA A 69 -9.13 17.57 -8.24
N HIS A 70 -8.14 18.42 -7.91
CA HIS A 70 -6.74 18.13 -8.21
C HIS A 70 -6.33 16.82 -7.53
N SER A 71 -6.04 15.80 -8.33
CA SER A 71 -5.49 14.52 -7.87
C SER A 71 -4.17 14.75 -7.16
N SER A 72 -3.97 14.14 -5.99
CA SER A 72 -2.62 14.04 -5.44
C SER A 72 -1.74 13.27 -6.43
N THR A 73 -0.61 13.85 -6.78
CA THR A 73 0.44 13.18 -7.54
C THR A 73 1.11 12.12 -6.66
N GLN A 74 1.82 11.16 -7.27
CA GLN A 74 2.53 10.15 -6.49
C GLN A 74 3.58 10.78 -5.58
N ASP A 75 4.25 11.84 -6.03
CA ASP A 75 5.27 12.53 -5.24
C ASP A 75 4.66 13.23 -4.03
N GLU A 76 3.46 13.83 -4.17
CA GLU A 76 2.72 14.40 -3.04
C GLU A 76 2.30 13.34 -2.02
N ILE A 77 1.86 12.17 -2.48
CA ILE A 77 1.54 11.04 -1.59
C ILE A 77 2.80 10.57 -0.85
N ASN A 78 3.90 10.41 -1.57
CA ASN A 78 5.17 9.98 -1.02
C ASN A 78 5.67 11.00 0.04
N GLN A 79 5.55 12.29 -0.24
CA GLN A 79 5.92 13.37 0.67
C GLN A 79 5.01 13.40 1.91
N LEU A 80 3.69 13.23 1.73
CA LEU A 80 2.75 13.15 2.84
C LEU A 80 3.11 12.00 3.81
N LEU A 81 3.39 10.82 3.27
CA LEU A 81 3.81 9.67 4.09
C LEU A 81 5.11 9.95 4.84
N LEU A 82 6.06 10.62 4.18
CA LEU A 82 7.34 10.99 4.75
C LEU A 82 7.15 11.97 5.92
N ASP A 83 6.36 13.02 5.72
CA ASP A 83 6.11 14.06 6.72
C ASP A 83 5.41 13.50 7.95
N LEU A 84 4.42 12.63 7.75
CA LEU A 84 3.75 11.92 8.83
C LEU A 84 4.72 11.03 9.62
N ALA A 85 5.56 10.25 8.93
CA ALA A 85 6.56 9.41 9.60
C ALA A 85 7.60 10.26 10.35
N LEU A 86 8.10 11.35 9.76
CA LEU A 86 9.05 12.27 10.41
C LEU A 86 8.47 12.97 11.64
N SER A 87 7.15 13.17 11.69
CA SER A 87 6.46 13.67 12.89
C SER A 87 6.39 12.66 14.05
N GLY A 88 6.85 11.42 13.82
CA GLY A 88 6.76 10.35 14.82
C GLY A 88 5.40 9.66 14.85
N THR A 89 4.63 9.73 13.76
CA THR A 89 3.31 9.08 13.61
C THR A 89 3.47 7.74 12.91
N ASN A 90 2.83 6.70 13.43
CA ASN A 90 2.75 5.40 12.75
C ASN A 90 1.62 5.42 11.72
N VAL A 91 1.99 5.28 10.45
CA VAL A 91 1.09 5.43 9.30
C VAL A 91 0.76 4.08 8.69
N CYS A 92 -0.52 3.79 8.48
CA CYS A 92 -0.99 2.67 7.69
C CYS A 92 -1.44 3.17 6.31
N ARG A 93 -0.68 2.86 5.25
CA ARG A 93 -1.02 3.17 3.86
C ARG A 93 -1.81 2.01 3.28
N VAL A 94 -3.13 2.15 3.25
CA VAL A 94 -4.06 1.12 2.77
C VAL A 94 -4.29 1.31 1.28
N LYS A 95 -4.06 0.26 0.49
CA LYS A 95 -4.09 0.27 -0.98
C LYS A 95 -5.00 -0.85 -1.47
N GLY A 96 -5.82 -0.59 -2.48
CA GLY A 96 -6.65 -1.64 -3.09
C GLY A 96 -5.80 -2.76 -3.70
N GLY A 97 -6.26 -4.00 -3.57
CA GLY A 97 -5.57 -5.20 -4.06
C GLY A 97 -4.30 -5.50 -3.26
N ASP A 98 -3.17 -5.62 -3.97
CA ASP A 98 -1.84 -5.82 -3.39
C ASP A 98 -0.96 -4.58 -3.65
N SER A 99 -0.18 -4.18 -2.64
CA SER A 99 0.66 -2.98 -2.68
C SER A 99 1.68 -2.98 -3.83
N PHE A 100 2.14 -4.15 -4.28
CA PHE A 100 3.18 -4.31 -5.29
C PHE A 100 2.65 -4.81 -6.65
N VAL A 101 1.37 -5.19 -6.76
CA VAL A 101 0.74 -5.50 -8.05
C VAL A 101 0.07 -4.24 -8.61
N PHE A 102 0.78 -3.51 -9.47
CA PHE A 102 0.35 -2.24 -10.08
C PHE A 102 -0.03 -1.13 -9.07
N GLY A 103 0.25 -1.32 -7.79
CA GLY A 103 -0.10 -0.38 -6.72
C GLY A 103 0.92 0.73 -6.48
N ARG A 104 2.06 0.77 -7.19
CA ARG A 104 3.15 1.74 -6.98
C ARG A 104 3.79 1.73 -5.59
N GLY A 105 3.55 0.68 -4.77
CA GLY A 105 4.14 0.58 -3.43
C GLY A 105 5.67 0.56 -3.42
N GLY A 106 6.31 0.11 -4.51
CA GLY A 106 7.76 0.15 -4.65
C GLY A 106 8.33 1.58 -4.70
N GLU A 107 7.60 2.54 -5.28
CA GLU A 107 8.01 3.94 -5.32
C GLU A 107 7.91 4.58 -3.93
N GLU A 108 6.79 4.32 -3.23
CA GLU A 108 6.56 4.75 -1.84
C GLU A 108 7.69 4.23 -0.93
N MET A 109 8.00 2.93 -1.02
CA MET A 109 9.04 2.30 -0.22
C MET A 109 10.44 2.83 -0.53
N LEU A 110 10.75 3.11 -1.80
CA LEU A 110 12.07 3.61 -2.22
C LEU A 110 12.38 4.97 -1.58
N LEU A 111 11.41 5.90 -1.58
CA LEU A 111 11.62 7.21 -0.93
C LEU A 111 11.85 7.03 0.58
N MET A 112 11.04 6.21 1.25
CA MET A 112 11.19 5.97 2.69
C MET A 112 12.56 5.38 3.03
N ALA A 113 13.04 4.43 2.24
CA ALA A 113 14.36 3.84 2.40
C ALA A 113 15.48 4.90 2.27
N GLN A 114 15.39 5.79 1.28
CA GLN A 114 16.35 6.90 1.11
C GLN A 114 16.36 7.88 2.30
N LYS A 115 15.26 7.96 3.05
CA LYS A 115 15.10 8.83 4.22
C LYS A 115 15.25 8.10 5.56
N ASN A 116 15.67 6.83 5.53
CA ASN A 116 15.81 5.97 6.72
C ASN A 116 14.51 5.84 7.54
N ILE A 117 13.35 5.86 6.87
CA ILE A 117 12.04 5.55 7.48
C ILE A 117 11.78 4.06 7.35
N SER A 118 11.40 3.41 8.46
CA SER A 118 11.04 1.99 8.45
C SER A 118 9.74 1.75 7.71
N VAL A 119 9.76 0.81 6.76
CA VAL A 119 8.57 0.37 6.01
C VAL A 119 8.34 -1.12 6.23
N ASP A 120 7.14 -1.47 6.68
CA ASP A 120 6.63 -2.83 6.67
C ASP A 120 5.66 -3.00 5.50
N VAL A 121 5.72 -4.15 4.82
CA VAL A 121 4.78 -4.49 3.75
C VAL A 121 3.93 -5.66 4.18
N ILE A 122 2.61 -5.52 4.04
CA ILE A 122 1.62 -6.56 4.26
C ILE A 122 0.96 -6.84 2.90
N PRO A 123 1.14 -8.04 2.34
CA PRO A 123 0.55 -8.38 1.06
C PRO A 123 -0.98 -8.47 1.17
N GLY A 124 -1.64 -8.24 0.03
CA GLY A 124 -3.08 -8.37 -0.11
C GLY A 124 -3.46 -9.30 -1.26
N ILE A 125 -4.73 -9.70 -1.30
CA ILE A 125 -5.25 -10.46 -2.44
C ILE A 125 -5.39 -9.51 -3.64
N THR A 126 -4.61 -9.73 -4.70
CA THR A 126 -4.73 -8.92 -5.92
C THR A 126 -6.08 -9.14 -6.61
N ALA A 127 -6.58 -8.11 -7.30
CA ALA A 127 -7.84 -8.15 -8.06
C ALA A 127 -7.88 -9.35 -9.03
N ALA A 128 -6.77 -9.67 -9.69
CA ALA A 128 -6.70 -10.81 -10.60
C ALA A 128 -7.05 -12.15 -9.91
N SER A 129 -6.62 -12.36 -8.67
CA SER A 129 -6.91 -13.61 -7.93
C SER A 129 -8.31 -13.58 -7.31
N GLY A 130 -8.71 -12.46 -6.71
CA GLY A 130 -10.00 -12.33 -6.05
C GLY A 130 -11.17 -12.38 -7.03
N CYS A 131 -11.16 -11.53 -8.06
CA CYS A 131 -12.28 -11.41 -9.01
C CYS A 131 -12.53 -12.70 -9.77
N THR A 132 -11.47 -13.40 -10.17
CA THR A 132 -11.57 -14.64 -10.96
C THR A 132 -12.12 -15.79 -10.12
N SER A 133 -11.68 -15.90 -8.86
CA SER A 133 -12.25 -16.86 -7.90
C SER A 133 -13.73 -16.60 -7.64
N TYR A 134 -14.13 -15.34 -7.41
CA TYR A 134 -15.53 -14.96 -7.20
C TYR A 134 -16.40 -15.17 -8.45
N ALA A 135 -15.80 -15.08 -9.64
CA ALA A 135 -16.46 -15.38 -10.91
C ALA A 135 -16.48 -16.88 -11.26
N ASN A 136 -15.92 -17.76 -10.41
CA ASN A 136 -15.71 -19.18 -10.71
C ASN A 136 -14.88 -19.44 -11.98
N LEU A 137 -13.94 -18.55 -12.28
CA LEU A 137 -13.02 -18.63 -13.40
C LEU A 137 -11.61 -18.87 -12.86
N PRO A 138 -11.04 -20.08 -12.91
CA PRO A 138 -9.70 -20.29 -12.39
C PRO A 138 -8.67 -19.62 -13.31
N LEU A 139 -7.70 -18.91 -12.71
CA LEU A 139 -6.60 -18.27 -13.46
C LEU A 139 -5.76 -19.28 -14.25
N THR A 140 -5.66 -20.51 -13.75
CA THR A 140 -4.99 -21.60 -14.45
C THR A 140 -5.86 -22.85 -14.40
N HIS A 141 -5.79 -23.63 -15.46
CA HIS A 141 -6.36 -24.96 -15.49
C HIS A 141 -5.42 -25.85 -16.31
N ARG A 142 -5.17 -27.06 -15.80
CA ARG A 142 -4.28 -28.01 -16.47
C ARG A 142 -4.80 -28.28 -17.88
N GLY A 143 -3.92 -28.19 -18.87
CA GLY A 143 -4.28 -28.36 -20.29
C GLY A 143 -4.91 -27.13 -20.95
N VAL A 144 -5.18 -26.05 -20.21
CA VAL A 144 -5.73 -24.80 -20.75
C VAL A 144 -4.73 -23.65 -20.63
N ALA A 145 -4.18 -23.42 -19.43
CA ALA A 145 -3.22 -22.33 -19.19
C ALA A 145 -2.15 -22.75 -18.18
N GLN A 146 -0.87 -22.56 -18.56
CA GLN A 146 0.30 -22.83 -17.72
C GLN A 146 0.93 -21.55 -17.12
N ALA A 147 0.49 -20.37 -17.56
CA ALA A 147 1.02 -19.09 -17.15
C ALA A 147 -0.07 -18.03 -17.10
N VAL A 148 0.12 -17.05 -16.21
CA VAL A 148 -0.82 -15.94 -15.99
C VAL A 148 -0.04 -14.62 -16.04
N PRO A 149 0.11 -14.00 -17.23
CA PRO A 149 0.76 -12.71 -17.33
C PRO A 149 -0.12 -11.64 -16.69
N SER A 150 0.46 -10.82 -15.82
CA SER A 150 -0.17 -9.63 -15.27
C SER A 150 0.38 -8.41 -16.00
N LEU A 151 -0.49 -7.58 -16.57
CA LEU A 151 -0.11 -6.38 -17.32
C LEU A 151 -0.82 -5.14 -16.77
N PRO A 152 -0.15 -3.97 -16.73
CA PRO A 152 -0.80 -2.73 -16.34
C PRO A 152 -1.81 -2.28 -17.42
N PRO A 153 -2.87 -1.55 -17.04
CA PRO A 153 -3.95 -1.14 -17.95
C PRO A 153 -3.47 -0.22 -19.10
N THR A 154 -2.35 0.50 -18.91
CA THR A 154 -1.71 1.34 -19.93
C THR A 154 -0.27 0.90 -20.12
N ALA A 155 -0.05 -0.19 -20.85
CA ALA A 155 1.28 -0.65 -21.21
C ALA A 155 1.85 0.18 -22.38
N THR A 156 2.63 1.24 -22.09
CA THR A 156 3.51 1.88 -23.08
C THR A 156 4.90 1.23 -23.05
N LYS A 157 5.50 0.99 -24.23
CA LYS A 157 6.82 0.33 -24.34
C LYS A 157 7.94 1.11 -23.62
N ARG A 158 8.67 0.37 -22.74
CA ARG A 158 10.05 0.52 -22.21
C ARG A 158 10.37 1.55 -21.11
N SER A 159 11.00 1.04 -20.03
CA SER A 159 12.44 1.24 -19.75
C SER A 159 12.96 0.22 -18.73
N GLN A 160 14.11 -0.40 -19.04
CA GLN A 160 14.86 -1.29 -18.14
C GLN A 160 15.77 -0.44 -17.24
N SER A 161 15.53 -0.36 -15.93
CA SER A 161 16.57 0.11 -14.99
C SER A 161 16.42 -0.28 -13.51
N ILE A 162 15.36 -0.98 -13.08
CA ILE A 162 15.09 -1.13 -11.63
C ILE A 162 15.98 -2.21 -10.94
N GLY A 163 16.83 -2.92 -11.69
CA GLY A 163 17.55 -4.12 -11.20
C GLY A 163 18.59 -3.91 -10.09
N LYS A 164 19.06 -2.68 -9.79
CA LYS A 164 20.20 -2.47 -8.87
C LYS A 164 19.83 -2.20 -7.40
N HIS A 165 18.60 -1.84 -7.07
CA HIS A 165 18.24 -1.40 -5.69
C HIS A 165 17.63 -2.50 -4.80
N TRP A 166 17.25 -3.65 -5.36
CA TRP A 166 16.53 -4.70 -4.62
C TRP A 166 17.43 -5.69 -3.87
N GLN A 167 18.74 -5.70 -4.16
CA GLN A 167 19.68 -6.71 -3.64
C GLN A 167 19.87 -6.70 -2.12
N ASN A 168 19.51 -5.62 -1.42
CA ASN A 168 19.65 -5.54 0.04
C ASN A 168 18.39 -5.89 0.84
N SER A 169 17.25 -6.14 0.17
CA SER A 169 15.94 -6.35 0.83
C SER A 169 15.51 -7.83 0.94
N THR A 170 16.23 -8.74 0.28
CA THR A 170 15.85 -10.17 0.17
C THR A 170 16.36 -11.07 1.30
N ARG A 171 17.02 -10.54 2.34
CA ARG A 171 17.59 -11.36 3.45
C ARG A 171 16.58 -11.78 4.54
N ARG A 172 15.29 -11.86 4.22
CA ARG A 172 14.26 -12.39 5.13
C ARG A 172 13.22 -13.19 4.34
N TRP A 173 13.66 -14.31 3.77
CA TRP A 173 12.85 -15.49 3.50
C TRP A 173 13.73 -16.71 3.75
#